data_AF-A0A645EVN5-F1
#
_entry.id   AF-A0A645EVN5-F1
#
_cell.length_a   1.000
_cell.length_b   1.000
_cell.length_c   1.000
_cell.angle_alpha   90.00
_cell.angle_beta   90.00
_cell.angle_gamma   90.00
#
_symmetry.space_group_name_H-M   'P 1'
#
loop_
_entity.id
_entity.type
_entity.pdbx_description
1 polymer ?
#
loop_
_entity_poly.entity_id
_entity_poly.type
_entity_poly.pdbx_seq_one_letter_code
_entity_poly.pdbx_strand_id
1 'polypeptide(L)' 'MDLHIIVTYGLNINAVVQSINQKVQYTVEEATGLEVKKVNVFVDSMKSE' A
#
# COMPACT_ATOMS: atom_id res chain seq x y z
N MET A 1 -2.04 6.43 -8.25
CA MET A 1 -2.96 5.34 -7.86
C MET A 1 -3.26 5.51 -6.39
N ASP A 2 -4.51 5.33 -6.01
CA ASP A 2 -4.97 5.50 -4.62
C ASP A 2 -5.42 4.13 -4.09
N LEU A 3 -4.81 3.70 -2.99
CA LEU A 3 -5.06 2.41 -2.36
C LEU A 3 -5.61 2.63 -0.96
N HIS A 4 -6.81 2.14 -0.71
CA HIS A 4 -7.47 2.21 0.57
C HIS A 4 -7.34 0.87 1.31
N ILE A 5 -6.80 0.90 2.52
CA ILE A 5 -6.55 -0.29 3.33
C ILE A 5 -7.17 -0.15 4.73
N ILE A 6 -7.51 -1.29 5.31
CA ILE A 6 -7.89 -1.42 6.71
C ILE A 6 -6.77 -2.21 7.38
N VAL A 7 -6.24 -1.70 8.48
CA VAL A 7 -5.11 -2.32 9.18
C VAL A 7 -5.52 -2.81 10.56
N THR A 8 -4.84 -3.83 11.09
CA THR A 8 -5.07 -4.33 12.44
C THR A 8 -4.27 -3.52 13.47
N TYR A 9 -4.85 -3.30 14.64
CA TYR A 9 -4.18 -2.64 15.76
C TYR A 9 -2.92 -3.41 16.17
N GLY A 10 -1.84 -2.67 16.50
CA GLY A 10 -0.55 -3.25 16.86
C GLY A 10 0.42 -3.48 15.70
N LEU A 11 0.01 -3.19 14.45
CA LEU A 11 0.91 -3.17 13.31
C LEU A 11 1.70 -1.86 13.21
N ASN A 12 2.97 -1.95 12.80
CA ASN A 12 3.75 -0.77 12.43
C ASN A 12 3.30 -0.26 11.05
N ILE A 13 2.39 0.72 11.06
CA ILE A 13 1.77 1.27 9.85
C ILE A 13 2.82 1.77 8.86
N ASN A 14 3.90 2.40 9.32
CA ASN A 14 4.94 2.90 8.43
C ASN A 14 5.61 1.76 7.65
N ALA A 15 5.95 0.67 8.34
CA ALA A 15 6.57 -0.49 7.70
C ALA A 15 5.60 -1.16 6.70
N VAL A 16 4.33 -1.28 7.06
CA VAL A 16 3.29 -1.87 6.20
C VAL A 16 3.09 -1.01 4.95
N VAL A 17 2.94 0.31 5.08
CA VAL A 17 2.74 1.23 3.96
C VAL A 17 3.95 1.23 3.02
N GLN A 18 5.18 1.25 3.56
CA GLN A 18 6.40 1.16 2.73
C GLN A 18 6.44 -0.15 1.92
N SER A 19 6.17 -1.28 2.57
CA SER A 19 6.16 -2.58 1.91
C SER A 19 5.10 -2.67 0.81
N ILE A 20 3.89 -2.17 1.08
CA ILE A 20 2.80 -2.11 0.11
C ILE A 20 3.16 -1.21 -1.08
N ASN A 21 3.70 -0.01 -0.84
CA ASN A 21 4.08 0.90 -1.92
C ASN A 21 5.09 0.27 -2.87
N GLN A 22 6.15 -0.34 -2.34
CA GLN A 22 7.17 -1.01 -3.16
C GLN A 22 6.59 -2.18 -3.95
N LYS A 23 5.76 -3.01 -3.30
CA LYS A 23 5.17 -4.19 -3.95
C LYS A 23 4.20 -3.80 -5.06
N VAL A 24 3.31 -2.84 -4.80
CA VAL A 24 2.33 -2.38 -5.79
C VAL A 24 3.03 -1.72 -6.98
N GLN A 25 3.99 -0.84 -6.74
CA GLN A 25 4.77 -0.21 -7.82
C GLN A 25 5.41 -1.28 -8.70
N TYR A 26 6.20 -2.17 -8.09
CA TYR A 26 6.91 -3.23 -8.82
C TYR A 26 5.95 -4.12 -9.62
N THR A 27 4.87 -4.61 -8.99
CA THR A 27 3.94 -5.55 -9.63
C THR A 27 3.17 -4.89 -10.79
N VAL A 28 2.76 -3.63 -10.65
CA VAL A 28 2.03 -2.91 -11.70
C VAL A 28 2.95 -2.57 -12.86
N GLU A 29 4.18 -2.13 -12.57
CA GLU A 29 5.20 -1.86 -13.59
C GLU A 29 5.56 -3.13 -14.37
N GLU A 30 5.79 -4.27 -13.69
CA GLU A 30 6.05 -5.55 -14.34
C GLU A 30 4.86 -6.04 -15.19
N ALA A 31 3.64 -5.96 -14.65
CA ALA A 31 2.47 -6.52 -15.32
C ALA A 31 2.02 -5.70 -16.55
N THR A 32 2.27 -4.38 -16.53
CA THR A 32 1.75 -3.46 -17.57
C THR A 32 2.82 -2.83 -18.44
N GLY A 33 4.09 -2.83 -17.99
CA GLY A 33 5.18 -2.09 -18.61
C GLY A 33 5.07 -0.57 -18.45
N LEU A 34 4.14 -0.07 -17.63
CA LEU A 34 3.92 1.36 -17.40
C LEU A 34 4.55 1.81 -16.09
N GLU A 35 5.32 2.91 -16.14
CA GLU A 35 5.94 3.51 -14.95
C GLU A 35 4.88 4.03 -13.96
N VAL A 36 4.98 3.62 -12.70
CA VAL A 36 4.09 4.06 -11.63
C VAL A 36 4.73 5.22 -10.87
N LYS A 37 4.31 6.44 -11.21
CA LYS A 37 4.87 7.67 -10.62
C LYS A 37 4.55 7.87 -9.13
N LYS A 38 3.37 7.42 -8.70
CA LYS A 38 2.91 7.62 -7.32
C LYS A 38 1.84 6.61 -6.91
N VAL A 39 2.08 5.99 -5.77
CA VAL A 39 1.09 5.21 -5.03
C VAL A 39 0.79 5.95 -3.72
N ASN A 40 -0.47 6.34 -3.54
CA ASN A 40 -0.96 6.91 -2.30
C ASN A 40 -1.69 5.81 -1.54
N VAL A 41 -1.33 5.58 -0.28
CA VAL A 41 -1.99 4.60 0.58
C VAL A 41 -2.76 5.35 1.66
N PHE A 42 -4.04 5.06 1.76
CA PHE A 42 -4.97 5.62 2.72
C PHE A 42 -5.40 4.53 3.69
N VAL A 43 -5.26 4.80 4.99
CA VAL A 43 -5.73 3.91 6.04
C VAL A 43 -7.11 4.39 6.46
N ASP A 44 -8.15 3.68 6.04
CA ASP A 44 -9.54 4.11 6.27
C ASP A 44 -10.01 3.78 7.68
N SER A 45 -9.52 2.66 8.25
CA SER A 45 -9.95 2.18 9.55
C SER A 45 -8.92 1.26 10.16
N MET A 46 -8.93 1.18 11.49
CA MET A 46 -8.17 0.19 12.25
C MET A 46 -9.12 -0.82 12.89
N LYS A 47 -8.83 -2.10 12.71
CA LYS A 47 -9.55 -3.19 13.39
C LYS A 47 -8.75 -3.63 14.62
N SER A 48 -9.41 -3.64 15.76
CA SER A 48 -8.95 -4.37 16.94
C SER A 48 -9.70 -5.69 16.94
N GLU A 49 -9.01 -6.80 16.73
CA GLU A 49 -9.58 -8.12 17.05
C GLU A 49 -9.76 -8.27 18.55
#